data_AF-A0A1T2X5J1-F1
#
_entry.id   AF-A0A1T2X5J1-F1
#
_cell.length_a   1.000
_cell.length_b   1.000
_cell.length_c   1.000
_cell.angle_alpha   90.00
_cell.angle_beta   90.00
_cell.angle_gamma   90.00
#
_symmetry.space_group_name_H-M   'P 1'
#
loop_
_entity.id
_entity.type
_entity.pdbx_description
1 polymer ?
#
loop_
_entity_poly.entity_id
_entity_poly.type
_entity_poly.pdbx_seq_one_letter_code
_entity_poly.pdbx_strand_id
1 'polypeptide(L)' 'MHFLEKETPSEPDFPKGIAKPALRALAGAGFVKLEQLSKITEADVLKLHGMGPKAMGIIRIALEEKGLSFADGEKTK' A
#
# COMPACT_ATOMS: atom_id res chain seq x y z
N MET A 1 27.82 -18.25 -4.56
CA MET A 1 27.43 -17.62 -3.29
C MET A 1 26.51 -16.44 -3.61
N HIS A 2 25.36 -16.41 -2.95
CA HIS A 2 24.26 -15.44 -3.06
C HIS A 2 24.69 -14.04 -2.59
N PHE A 3 24.40 -12.97 -3.34
CA PHE A 3 24.26 -11.61 -2.80
C PHE A 3 23.25 -10.80 -3.64
N LEU A 4 21.98 -11.00 -3.26
CA LEU A 4 20.79 -10.14 -3.31
C LEU A 4 20.68 -9.08 -4.41
N GLU A 5 19.63 -9.26 -5.23
CA GLU A 5 18.98 -8.24 -6.03
C GLU A 5 18.92 -6.89 -5.32
N LYS A 6 19.60 -5.91 -5.90
CA LYS A 6 19.37 -4.49 -5.63
C LYS A 6 17.95 -4.16 -6.07
N GLU A 7 17.00 -4.20 -5.13
CA GLU A 7 15.72 -3.53 -5.32
C GLU A 7 16.00 -2.03 -5.49
N THR A 8 15.84 -1.56 -6.72
CA THR A 8 16.03 -0.17 -7.11
C THR A 8 15.01 0.72 -6.38
N PRO A 9 15.44 1.78 -5.68
CA PRO A 9 14.52 2.78 -5.16
C PRO A 9 14.20 3.74 -6.30
N SER A 10 13.04 3.61 -6.97
CA SER A 10 12.69 4.67 -7.94
C SER A 10 11.23 4.94 -8.20
N GLU A 11 10.28 4.04 -7.96
CA GLU A 11 8.86 4.39 -8.14
C GLU A 11 7.98 3.76 -7.06
N PRO A 12 6.99 4.48 -6.52
CA PRO A 12 6.00 3.88 -5.64
C PRO A 12 5.31 2.75 -6.41
N ASP A 13 5.38 1.52 -5.88
CA ASP A 13 4.72 0.33 -6.44
C ASP A 13 3.23 0.36 -6.10
N PHE A 14 2.60 1.49 -6.42
CA PHE A 14 1.19 1.71 -6.25
C PHE A 14 0.51 1.73 -7.62
N PRO A 15 -0.63 1.03 -7.76
CA PRO A 15 -1.38 0.98 -9.00
C PRO A 15 -1.81 2.38 -9.46
N LYS A 16 -1.87 2.55 -10.79
CA LYS A 16 -2.36 3.77 -11.41
C LYS A 16 -3.84 3.97 -11.04
N GLY A 17 -4.15 5.12 -10.44
CA GLY A 17 -5.52 5.47 -10.04
C GLY A 17 -5.64 5.94 -8.59
N ILE A 18 -4.59 5.75 -7.78
CA ILE A 18 -4.46 6.43 -6.50
C ILE A 18 -4.34 7.94 -6.74
N ALA A 19 -5.06 8.72 -5.94
CA ALA A 19 -5.00 10.18 -6.03
C ALA A 19 -3.59 10.69 -5.71
N LYS A 20 -3.14 11.73 -6.41
CA LYS A 20 -1.87 12.43 -6.12
C LYS A 20 -1.66 12.75 -4.63
N PRO A 21 -2.64 13.28 -3.86
CA PRO A 21 -2.46 13.50 -2.42
C PRO A 21 -2.22 12.21 -1.62
N ALA A 22 -2.89 11.11 -1.96
CA ALA A 22 -2.68 9.81 -1.32
C ALA A 22 -1.26 9.27 -1.57
N LEU A 23 -0.78 9.33 -2.82
CA LEU A 23 0.60 8.94 -3.14
C LEU A 23 1.63 9.77 -2.35
N ARG A 24 1.38 11.09 -2.20
CA ARG A 24 2.25 11.95 -1.40
C ARG A 24 2.21 11.60 0.09
N ALA A 25 1.04 11.25 0.63
CA ALA A 25 0.92 10.83 2.03
C ALA A 25 1.61 9.48 2.29
N LEU A 26 1.48 8.52 1.37
CA LEU A 26 2.19 7.24 1.44
C LEU A 26 3.69 7.44 1.42
N ALA A 27 4.20 8.15 0.41
CA ALA A 27 5.61 8.45 0.29
C ALA A 27 6.14 9.24 1.51
N GLY A 28 5.36 10.23 2.00
CA GLY A 28 5.69 11.00 3.20
C GLY A 28 5.67 10.18 4.49
N ALA A 29 4.86 9.13 4.55
CA ALA A 29 4.84 8.15 5.65
C ALA A 29 5.87 7.02 5.48
N GLY A 30 6.65 7.02 4.40
CA GLY A 30 7.65 5.98 4.10
C GLY A 30 7.06 4.69 3.51
N PHE A 31 5.79 4.71 3.10
CA PHE A 31 5.14 3.64 2.37
C PHE A 31 5.35 3.84 0.88
N VAL A 32 6.15 2.99 0.27
CA VAL A 32 6.45 3.00 -1.17
C VAL A 32 6.03 1.70 -1.86
N LYS A 33 5.61 0.69 -1.09
CA LYS A 33 5.14 -0.61 -1.61
C LYS A 33 3.84 -1.06 -0.94
N LEU A 34 3.02 -1.81 -1.69
CA LEU A 34 1.80 -2.46 -1.19
C LEU A 34 2.08 -3.42 -0.03
N GLU A 35 3.21 -4.14 -0.04
CA GLU A 35 3.61 -5.05 1.05
C GLU A 35 3.84 -4.34 2.39
N GLN A 36 4.09 -3.03 2.39
CA GLN A 36 4.16 -2.28 3.65
C GLN A 36 2.76 -1.92 4.13
N LEU A 37 1.80 -1.77 3.23
CA LEU A 37 0.39 -1.56 3.57
C LEU A 37 -0.26 -2.81 4.13
N SER A 38 0.15 -4.01 3.68
CA SER A 38 -0.32 -5.26 4.29
C SER A 38 0.11 -5.44 5.75
N LYS A 39 1.13 -4.70 6.21
CA LYS A 39 1.60 -4.71 7.60
C LYS A 39 0.82 -3.78 8.53
N ILE A 40 -0.01 -2.89 7.98
CA ILE A 40 -0.83 -1.95 8.75
C ILE A 40 -2.31 -2.19 8.50
N THR A 41 -3.15 -1.60 9.36
CA THR A 41 -4.60 -1.76 9.28
C THR A 41 -5.20 -0.87 8.19
N GLU A 42 -6.35 -1.28 7.65
CA GLU A 42 -7.12 -0.47 6.70
C GLU A 42 -7.44 0.90 7.31
N ALA A 43 -7.77 0.93 8.60
CA ALA A 43 -8.05 2.15 9.36
C ALA A 43 -6.84 3.09 9.45
N ASP A 44 -5.63 2.56 9.64
CA ASP A 44 -4.41 3.40 9.67
C ASP A 44 -4.06 3.95 8.30
N VAL A 45 -4.30 3.18 7.23
CA VAL A 45 -4.19 3.68 5.86
C VAL A 45 -5.22 4.79 5.64
N LEU A 46 -6.48 4.59 6.02
CA LEU A 46 -7.55 5.59 5.92
C LEU A 46 -7.24 6.91 6.66
N LYS A 47 -6.43 6.87 7.73
CA LYS A 47 -5.97 8.08 8.44
C LYS A 47 -4.95 8.88 7.61
N LEU A 48 -4.29 8.28 6.62
CA LEU A 48 -3.36 8.99 5.75
C LEU A 48 -4.09 9.96 4.82
N HIS A 49 -3.46 11.11 4.60
CA HIS A 49 -4.08 12.21 3.86
C HIS A 49 -4.37 11.80 2.40
N GLY A 50 -5.65 11.85 2.00
CA GLY A 50 -6.07 11.50 0.65
C GLY A 50 -6.42 10.02 0.42
N MET A 51 -6.42 9.18 1.47
CA MET A 51 -6.91 7.79 1.41
C MET A 51 -8.43 7.73 1.40
N GLY A 52 -9.03 8.29 0.34
CA GLY A 52 -10.46 8.16 0.11
C GLY A 52 -10.87 6.76 -0.34
N PRO A 53 -12.19 6.49 -0.44
CA PRO A 53 -12.73 5.19 -0.83
C PRO A 53 -12.19 4.69 -2.18
N LYS A 54 -11.88 5.60 -3.10
CA LYS A 54 -11.24 5.27 -4.39
C LYS A 54 -9.82 4.71 -4.23
N ALA A 55 -9.00 5.35 -3.39
CA ALA A 55 -7.64 4.87 -3.13
C ALA A 55 -7.67 3.53 -2.40
N MET A 56 -8.55 3.39 -1.40
CA MET A 56 -8.71 2.15 -0.64
C MET A 56 -9.15 0.99 -1.51
N GLY A 57 -10.14 1.18 -2.40
CA GLY A 57 -10.58 0.13 -3.32
C GLY A 57 -9.47 -0.32 -4.27
N ILE A 58 -8.67 0.63 -4.77
CA ILE A 58 -7.54 0.33 -5.65
C ILE A 58 -6.43 -0.42 -4.91
N ILE A 59 -6.08 0.01 -3.70
CA ILE A 59 -5.06 -0.67 -2.88
C ILE A 59 -5.53 -2.08 -2.52
N ARG A 60 -6.81 -2.25 -2.17
CA ARG A 60 -7.40 -3.56 -1.87
C ARG A 60 -7.28 -4.52 -3.05
N ILE A 61 -7.70 -4.09 -4.25
CA ILE A 61 -7.57 -4.90 -5.47
C ILE A 61 -6.10 -5.27 -5.72
N ALA A 62 -5.19 -4.29 -5.63
CA ALA A 62 -3.78 -4.55 -5.89
C ALA A 62 -3.09 -5.44 -4.83
N LEU A 63 -3.57 -5.38 -3.58
CA LEU A 63 -3.17 -6.33 -2.54
C LEU A 63 -3.69 -7.73 -2.87
N GLU A 64 -4.99 -7.87 -3.19
CA GLU A 64 -5.61 -9.15 -3.56
C GLU A 64 -4.96 -9.79 -4.80
N GLU A 65 -4.59 -8.99 -5.81
CA GLU A 65 -3.85 -9.46 -7.00
C GLU A 65 -2.48 -10.05 -6.64
N LYS A 66 -1.86 -9.56 -5.55
CA LYS A 66 -0.61 -10.10 -5.00
C LYS A 66 -0.84 -11.20 -3.95
N GLY A 67 -2.09 -11.57 -3.67
CA GLY A 67 -2.44 -12.51 -2.60
C GLY A 67 -2.19 -11.96 -1.19
N LEU A 68 -2.15 -10.64 -1.05
CA LEU A 68 -1.96 -9.91 0.19
C LEU A 68 -3.28 -9.28 0.65
N SER A 69 -3.36 -8.94 1.93
CA SER A 69 -4.49 -8.22 2.53
C SER A 69 -3.96 -7.21 3.55
N PHE A 70 -4.79 -6.24 3.95
CA PHE A 70 -4.45 -5.37 5.08
C PHE A 70 -4.43 -6.19 6.37
N ALA A 71 -3.62 -5.77 7.34
CA ALA A 71 -3.49 -6.48 8.62
C ALA A 71 -4.81 -6.57 9.42
N ASP A 72 -5.77 -5.69 9.15
CA ASP A 72 -7.10 -5.70 9.77
C ASP A 72 -8.10 -6.62 9.04
N GLY A 73 -7.87 -6.88 7.76
CA GLY A 73 -8.73 -7.72 6.92
C GLY A 73 -8.76 -9.19 7.31
N GLU A 74 -7.79 -9.66 8.11
CA GLU A 74 -7.77 -11.02 8.66
C GLU A 74 -8.43 -11.15 10.05
N LYS A 75 -8.98 -10.07 10.63
CA LYS A 75 -9.75 -10.14 11.88
C LYS A 75 -11.25 -10.03 11.65
N THR A 76 -11.82 -10.97 10.91
CA THR A 76 -13.24 -11.31 11.07
C THR A 76 -13.43 -12.81 10.92
N LYS A 77 -13.47 -13.44 12.10
CA LYS A 77 -14.31 -14.58 12.54
C LYS A 77 -14.98 -15.46 11.50
#